data_AF-A0A936I4Q4-F1
#
_entry.id   AF-A0A936I4Q4-F1
#
_cell.length_a   1.000
_cell.length_b   1.000
_cell.length_c   1.000
_cell.angle_alpha   90.00
_cell.angle_beta   90.00
_cell.angle_gamma   90.00
#
_symmetry.space_group_name_H-M   'P 1'
#
loop_
_entity.id
_entity.type
_entity.pdbx_description
1 polymer ?
#
loop_
_entity_poly.entity_id
_entity_poly.type
_entity_poly.pdbx_seq_one_letter_code
_entity_poly.pdbx_strand_id
1 'polypeptide(L)'
;MRKGCMWMVLLALMACGRSGTSGRCAEFFEPYPDVISDRPRTSENANLLDAMAAYSDHEFATAAELLVKELKSAQNLEQIRMYLASCYLGAGRPFDAELQLDFVENADRQNYAEAAEWYTVLCWLCSDQLDRALEGARLIAGKERHTFKQEAAELAKVLGA
;
A
#
# COMPACT_ATOMS: atom_id res chain seq x y z
N MET A 1 -36.97 -45.70 -29.05
CA MET A 1 -36.66 -44.36 -29.62
C MET A 1 -36.05 -43.50 -28.53
N ARG A 2 -34.97 -42.80 -28.88
CA ARG A 2 -34.05 -42.04 -28.01
C ARG A 2 -34.69 -40.79 -27.40
N LYS A 3 -34.16 -40.39 -26.23
CA LYS A 3 -33.67 -39.04 -25.82
C LYS A 3 -33.47 -39.13 -24.30
N GLY A 4 -32.26 -39.28 -23.76
CA GLY A 4 -31.12 -38.38 -23.93
C GLY A 4 -31.17 -37.32 -22.83
N CYS A 5 -30.93 -37.71 -21.57
CA CYS A 5 -30.78 -36.75 -20.47
C CYS A 5 -29.28 -36.50 -20.26
N MET A 6 -28.89 -35.34 -20.78
CA MET A 6 -27.54 -34.82 -20.87
C MET A 6 -27.01 -34.48 -19.47
N TRP A 7 -25.79 -34.94 -19.18
CA TRP A 7 -25.01 -34.56 -18.00
C TRP A 7 -24.94 -33.05 -17.81
N MET A 8 -25.11 -32.59 -16.58
CA MET A 8 -24.55 -31.33 -16.10
C MET A 8 -23.88 -31.60 -14.75
N VAL A 9 -22.58 -31.88 -14.82
CA VAL A 9 -21.67 -31.84 -13.68
C VAL A 9 -21.41 -30.36 -13.38
N LEU A 10 -21.97 -29.85 -12.30
CA LEU A 10 -21.61 -28.55 -11.74
C LEU A 10 -20.42 -28.75 -10.79
N LEU A 11 -19.21 -28.57 -11.34
CA LEU A 11 -17.99 -28.36 -10.58
C LEU A 11 -18.08 -26.98 -9.91
N ALA A 12 -18.39 -26.97 -8.62
CA ALA A 12 -18.26 -25.80 -7.77
C ALA A 12 -16.78 -25.55 -7.48
N LEU A 13 -16.11 -24.78 -8.34
CA LEU A 13 -14.86 -24.12 -8.00
C LEU A 13 -15.17 -22.96 -7.05
N MET A 14 -15.34 -23.25 -5.76
CA MET A 14 -15.10 -22.24 -4.72
C MET A 14 -13.59 -22.07 -4.54
N ALA A 15 -12.96 -21.45 -5.54
CA ALA A 15 -11.72 -20.73 -5.32
C ALA A 15 -12.10 -19.38 -4.69
N CYS A 16 -12.43 -19.39 -3.38
CA CYS A 16 -12.27 -18.19 -2.58
C CYS A 16 -10.76 -17.94 -2.49
N GLY A 17 -10.22 -17.26 -3.50
CA GLY A 17 -8.95 -16.56 -3.39
C GLY A 17 -9.11 -15.48 -2.33
N ARG A 18 -8.91 -15.86 -1.07
CA ARG A 18 -8.73 -14.91 0.02
C ARG A 18 -7.36 -14.30 -0.24
N SER A 19 -7.30 -13.26 -1.07
CA SER A 19 -6.19 -12.33 -1.14
C SER A 19 -6.18 -11.49 0.15
N GLY A 20 -6.02 -12.18 1.28
CA GLY A 20 -5.46 -11.57 2.46
C GLY A 20 -3.98 -11.42 2.17
N THR A 21 -3.46 -10.22 2.39
CA THR A 21 -2.04 -9.96 2.63
C THR A 21 -1.38 -11.20 3.23
N SER A 22 -0.23 -11.63 2.68
CA SER A 22 0.57 -12.70 3.28
C SER A 22 0.63 -12.47 4.78
N GLY A 23 0.50 -13.51 5.62
CA GLY A 23 0.37 -13.31 7.07
C GLY A 23 1.44 -12.40 7.69
N ARG A 24 2.61 -12.33 7.05
CA ARG A 24 3.73 -11.43 7.37
C ARG A 24 3.50 -9.98 6.98
N CYS A 25 2.89 -9.70 5.82
CA CYS A 25 2.55 -8.32 5.43
C CYS A 25 1.63 -7.65 6.45
N ALA A 26 0.61 -8.37 6.94
CA ALA A 26 -0.32 -7.84 7.94
C ALA A 26 0.34 -7.55 9.31
N GLU A 27 1.49 -8.17 9.61
CA GLU A 27 2.23 -7.97 10.87
C GLU A 27 3.05 -6.68 10.86
N PHE A 28 3.51 -6.23 9.67
CA PHE A 28 4.41 -5.09 9.53
C PHE A 28 3.77 -3.87 8.85
N PHE A 29 2.67 -4.06 8.12
CA PHE A 29 1.99 -2.96 7.46
C PHE A 29 1.12 -2.18 8.45
N GLU A 30 1.49 -0.92 8.66
CA GLU A 30 0.64 0.11 9.24
C GLU A 30 0.32 1.16 8.16
N PRO A 31 -0.91 1.69 8.09
CA PRO A 31 -1.21 2.77 7.17
C PRO A 31 -0.37 4.02 7.45
N TYR A 32 0.04 4.72 6.39
CA TYR A 32 0.79 5.98 6.49
C TYR A 32 0.07 7.00 7.40
N PRO A 33 0.78 7.66 8.33
CA PRO A 33 0.17 8.54 9.31
C PRO A 33 -0.68 9.63 8.68
N ASP A 34 -1.90 9.79 9.17
CA ASP A 34 -2.80 10.83 8.72
C ASP A 34 -2.41 12.19 9.30
N VAL A 35 -1.97 13.09 8.43
CA VAL A 35 -1.64 14.49 8.72
C VAL A 35 -2.50 15.47 7.90
N ILE A 36 -3.61 14.98 7.33
CA ILE A 36 -4.51 15.75 6.48
C ILE A 36 -5.89 15.93 7.12
N SER A 37 -6.44 14.92 7.78
CA SER A 37 -7.86 14.92 8.21
C SER A 37 -8.23 16.04 9.18
N ASP A 38 -7.27 16.56 9.97
CA ASP A 38 -7.50 17.67 10.89
C ASP A 38 -7.53 19.05 10.21
N ARG A 39 -7.27 19.13 8.90
CA ARG A 39 -7.27 20.42 8.17
C ARG A 39 -8.69 20.97 8.06
N PRO A 40 -8.89 22.29 8.23
CA PRO A 40 -10.19 22.91 7.96
C PRO A 40 -10.63 22.64 6.52
N ARG A 41 -11.90 22.28 6.35
CA ARG A 41 -12.50 22.08 5.02
C ARG A 41 -12.68 23.42 4.30
N THR A 42 -12.21 23.47 3.07
CA THR A 42 -12.39 24.57 2.11
C THR A 42 -12.95 24.00 0.81
N SER A 43 -13.35 24.87 -0.13
CA SER A 43 -13.74 24.42 -1.47
C SER A 43 -12.58 23.79 -2.26
N GLU A 44 -11.34 24.10 -1.90
CA GLU A 44 -10.15 23.64 -2.62
C GLU A 44 -9.68 22.25 -2.17
N ASN A 45 -9.92 21.88 -0.90
CA ASN A 45 -9.48 20.60 -0.34
C ASN A 45 -10.63 19.63 -0.02
N ALA A 46 -11.87 19.98 -0.39
CA ALA A 46 -13.07 19.19 -0.10
C ALA A 46 -12.91 17.72 -0.54
N ASN A 47 -12.50 17.50 -1.79
CA ASN A 47 -12.32 16.16 -2.34
C ASN A 47 -11.19 15.38 -1.65
N LEU A 48 -10.09 16.07 -1.31
CA LEU A 48 -8.99 15.47 -0.58
C LEU A 48 -9.46 15.01 0.81
N LEU A 49 -10.23 15.83 1.53
CA LEU A 49 -10.77 15.45 2.83
C LEU A 49 -11.80 14.31 2.73
N ASP A 50 -12.56 14.24 1.64
CA ASP A 50 -13.46 13.11 1.39
C ASP A 50 -12.66 11.81 1.15
N ALA A 51 -11.52 11.90 0.46
CA ALA A 51 -10.60 10.77 0.29
C ALA A 51 -9.99 10.33 1.62
N MET A 52 -9.62 11.30 2.47
CA MET A 52 -9.02 11.02 3.77
C MET A 52 -10.03 10.50 4.81
N ALA A 53 -11.31 10.87 4.70
CA ALA A 53 -12.37 10.23 5.48
C ALA A 53 -12.44 8.72 5.17
N ALA A 54 -12.50 8.35 3.89
CA ALA A 54 -12.45 6.94 3.47
C ALA A 54 -11.15 6.24 3.93
N TYR A 55 -10.01 6.95 3.89
CA TYR A 55 -8.74 6.44 4.40
C TYR A 55 -8.80 6.11 5.89
N SER A 56 -9.32 7.03 6.70
CA SER A 56 -9.45 6.86 8.16
C SER A 56 -10.40 5.73 8.55
N ASP A 57 -11.41 5.48 7.72
CA ASP A 57 -12.35 4.36 7.88
C ASP A 57 -11.79 3.02 7.35
N HIS A 58 -10.52 2.98 6.92
CA HIS A 58 -9.87 1.83 6.29
C HIS A 58 -10.55 1.34 4.99
N GLU A 59 -11.37 2.17 4.35
CA GLU A 59 -11.99 1.94 3.04
C GLU A 59 -10.98 2.23 1.92
N PHE A 60 -9.86 1.51 1.94
CA PHE A 60 -8.67 1.82 1.15
C PHE A 60 -8.90 1.82 -0.36
N ALA A 61 -9.76 0.95 -0.87
CA ALA A 61 -10.10 0.93 -2.30
C ALA A 61 -10.81 2.23 -2.71
N THR A 62 -11.77 2.69 -1.90
CA THR A 62 -12.50 3.94 -2.13
C THR A 62 -11.59 5.16 -1.97
N ALA A 63 -10.75 5.18 -0.93
CA ALA A 63 -9.77 6.23 -0.72
C ALA A 63 -8.81 6.36 -1.92
N ALA A 64 -8.30 5.24 -2.45
CA ALA A 64 -7.44 5.24 -3.63
C ALA A 64 -8.12 5.84 -4.86
N GLU A 65 -9.38 5.49 -5.13
CA GLU A 65 -10.14 6.05 -6.27
C GLU A 65 -10.31 7.56 -6.18
N LEU A 66 -10.50 8.09 -4.96
CA LEU A 66 -10.61 9.52 -4.70
C LEU A 66 -9.26 10.22 -4.83
N LEU A 67 -8.19 9.67 -4.24
CA LEU A 67 -6.83 10.23 -4.31
C LEU A 67 -6.28 10.28 -5.74
N VAL A 68 -6.59 9.30 -6.59
CA VAL A 68 -6.20 9.33 -8.01
C VAL A 68 -6.77 10.55 -8.75
N LYS A 69 -7.96 11.02 -8.37
CA LYS A 69 -8.56 12.23 -8.96
C LYS A 69 -7.80 13.47 -8.51
N GLU A 70 -7.34 13.51 -7.26
CA GLU A 70 -6.57 14.62 -6.69
C GLU A 70 -5.18 14.80 -7.32
N LEU A 71 -4.57 13.72 -7.83
CA LEU A 71 -3.27 13.81 -8.53
C LEU A 71 -3.26 14.75 -9.74
N LYS A 72 -4.43 15.09 -10.31
CA LYS A 72 -4.54 15.98 -11.47
C LYS A 72 -4.45 17.46 -11.12
N SER A 73 -4.73 17.81 -9.87
CA SER A 73 -4.90 19.20 -9.41
C SER A 73 -4.06 19.55 -8.18
N ALA A 74 -3.47 18.56 -7.50
CA ALA A 74 -2.72 18.78 -6.27
C ALA A 74 -1.32 19.40 -6.52
N GLN A 75 -0.95 20.35 -5.67
CA GLN A 75 0.41 20.91 -5.61
C GLN A 75 1.39 20.03 -4.79
N ASN A 76 0.84 19.13 -3.96
CA ASN A 76 1.59 18.25 -3.06
C ASN A 76 1.51 16.79 -3.56
N LEU A 77 1.91 16.57 -4.81
CA LEU A 77 1.78 15.28 -5.48
C LEU A 77 2.43 14.13 -4.69
N GLU A 78 3.59 14.38 -4.09
CA GLU A 78 4.34 13.39 -3.33
C GLU A 78 3.57 12.95 -2.08
N GLN A 79 2.92 13.89 -1.38
CA GLN A 79 2.05 13.56 -0.23
C GLN A 79 0.87 12.69 -0.66
N ILE A 80 0.18 13.07 -1.74
CA ILE A 80 -0.96 12.31 -2.27
C ILE A 80 -0.52 10.90 -2.69
N ARG A 81 0.66 10.77 -3.30
CA ARG A 81 1.21 9.47 -3.71
C ARG A 81 1.57 8.59 -2.52
N MET A 82 2.08 9.14 -1.42
CA MET A 82 2.31 8.37 -0.18
C MET A 82 1.00 7.79 0.36
N TYR A 83 -0.07 8.59 0.44
CA TYR A 83 -1.38 8.07 0.84
C TYR A 83 -1.93 7.05 -0.15
N LEU A 84 -1.73 7.26 -1.45
CA LEU A 84 -2.19 6.33 -2.47
C LEU A 84 -1.44 4.99 -2.40
N ALA A 85 -0.14 5.00 -2.15
CA ALA A 85 0.65 3.79 -1.91
C ALA A 85 0.17 3.03 -0.67
N SER A 86 -0.08 3.75 0.43
CA SER A 86 -0.68 3.20 1.66
C SER A 86 -2.05 2.56 1.40
N CYS A 87 -2.94 3.25 0.66
CA CYS A 87 -4.23 2.70 0.24
C CYS A 87 -4.07 1.43 -0.59
N TYR A 88 -3.14 1.43 -1.56
CA TYR A 88 -2.93 0.26 -2.39
C TYR A 88 -2.38 -0.93 -1.60
N LEU A 89 -1.47 -0.72 -0.64
CA LEU A 89 -1.04 -1.78 0.29
C LEU A 89 -2.20 -2.30 1.13
N GLY A 90 -2.99 -1.41 1.75
CA GLY A 90 -4.15 -1.78 2.54
C GLY A 90 -5.25 -2.49 1.74
N ALA A 91 -5.33 -2.23 0.44
CA ALA A 91 -6.24 -2.91 -0.50
C ALA A 91 -5.64 -4.20 -1.12
N GLY A 92 -4.44 -4.64 -0.71
CA GLY A 92 -3.80 -5.84 -1.23
C GLY A 92 -3.26 -5.69 -2.67
N ARG A 93 -2.90 -4.47 -3.07
CA ARG A 93 -2.40 -4.09 -4.41
C ARG A 93 -0.95 -3.59 -4.35
N PRO A 94 0.02 -4.41 -3.92
CA PRO A 94 1.40 -3.98 -3.68
C PRO A 94 2.13 -3.46 -4.92
N PHE A 95 1.83 -3.97 -6.12
CA PHE A 95 2.47 -3.47 -7.35
C PHE A 95 2.00 -2.06 -7.74
N ASP A 96 0.72 -1.75 -7.51
CA ASP A 96 0.20 -0.40 -7.73
C ASP A 96 0.79 0.58 -6.72
N ALA A 97 1.05 0.12 -5.49
CA ALA A 97 1.73 0.88 -4.46
C ALA A 97 3.20 1.16 -4.84
N GLU A 98 3.97 0.15 -5.24
CA GLU A 98 5.37 0.30 -5.69
C GLU A 98 5.47 1.36 -6.80
N LEU A 99 4.57 1.32 -7.80
CA LEU A 99 4.53 2.34 -8.85
C LEU A 99 4.32 3.76 -8.32
N GLN A 100 3.53 3.96 -7.27
CA GLN A 100 3.36 5.30 -6.69
C GLN A 100 4.60 5.76 -5.93
N LEU A 101 5.27 4.83 -5.24
CA LEU A 101 6.47 5.10 -4.47
C LEU A 101 7.65 5.44 -5.38
N ASP A 102 7.77 4.80 -6.54
CA ASP A 102 8.76 5.17 -7.57
C ASP A 102 8.67 6.67 -7.91
N PHE A 103 7.47 7.21 -8.08
CA PHE A 103 7.30 8.66 -8.33
C PHE A 103 7.72 9.53 -7.14
N VAL A 104 7.57 9.05 -5.91
CA VAL A 104 7.98 9.78 -4.70
C VAL A 104 9.49 9.77 -4.54
N GLU A 105 10.13 8.61 -4.73
CA GLU A 105 11.59 8.44 -4.62
C GLU A 105 12.33 9.26 -5.68
N ASN A 106 11.77 9.36 -6.89
CA ASN A 106 12.33 10.13 -8.00
C ASN A 106 11.92 11.62 -8.00
N ALA A 107 11.22 12.11 -6.97
CA ALA A 107 10.85 13.52 -6.88
C ALA A 107 12.04 14.42 -6.50
N ASP A 108 12.07 15.65 -7.00
CA ASP A 108 13.11 16.63 -6.62
C ASP A 108 13.11 16.91 -5.10
N ARG A 109 11.94 16.82 -4.46
CA ARG A 109 11.75 17.04 -3.03
C ARG A 109 11.76 15.73 -2.27
N GLN A 110 12.79 15.53 -1.46
CA GLN A 110 13.03 14.30 -0.70
C GLN A 110 12.32 14.28 0.68
N ASN A 111 11.24 15.06 0.85
CA ASN A 111 10.52 15.18 2.13
C ASN A 111 9.89 13.87 2.62
N TYR A 112 9.69 12.92 1.71
CA TYR A 112 9.05 11.63 1.98
C TYR A 112 9.98 10.45 1.75
N ALA A 113 11.29 10.68 1.53
CA ALA A 113 12.23 9.65 1.11
C ALA A 113 12.26 8.45 2.05
N GLU A 114 12.41 8.67 3.35
CA GLU A 114 12.46 7.58 4.35
C GLU A 114 11.15 6.79 4.43
N ALA A 115 10.02 7.47 4.24
CA ALA A 115 8.72 6.81 4.21
C ALA A 115 8.53 6.03 2.90
N ALA A 116 8.97 6.58 1.77
CA ALA A 116 8.90 5.91 0.50
C ALA A 116 9.74 4.63 0.51
N GLU A 117 10.98 4.70 0.97
CA GLU A 117 11.87 3.54 1.12
C GLU A 117 11.25 2.42 1.98
N TRP A 118 10.68 2.77 3.14
CA TRP A 118 10.04 1.79 4.02
C TRP A 118 8.80 1.15 3.36
N TYR A 119 7.94 1.96 2.73
CA TYR A 119 6.75 1.45 2.09
C TYR A 119 7.09 0.63 0.84
N THR A 120 8.21 0.90 0.17
CA THR A 120 8.74 0.07 -0.93
C THR A 120 9.14 -1.31 -0.42
N VAL A 121 9.79 -1.39 0.75
CA VAL A 121 10.07 -2.67 1.43
C VAL A 121 8.76 -3.42 1.76
N LEU A 122 7.74 -2.71 2.22
CA LEU A 122 6.42 -3.30 2.48
C LEU A 122 5.75 -3.79 1.19
N CYS A 123 5.87 -3.09 0.06
CA CYS A 123 5.42 -3.58 -1.24
C CYS A 123 6.06 -4.93 -1.58
N TRP A 124 7.36 -5.09 -1.37
CA TRP A 124 8.06 -6.35 -1.61
C TRP A 124 7.58 -7.46 -0.66
N LEU A 125 7.42 -7.14 0.63
CA LEU A 125 6.88 -8.09 1.61
C LEU A 125 5.45 -8.56 1.25
N CYS A 126 4.58 -7.63 0.88
CA CYS A 126 3.18 -7.88 0.57
C CYS A 126 2.97 -8.56 -0.80
N SER A 127 3.99 -8.54 -1.67
CA SER A 127 4.04 -9.26 -2.95
C SER A 127 4.92 -10.53 -2.91
N ASP A 128 5.31 -10.98 -1.72
CA ASP A 128 6.13 -12.20 -1.50
C ASP A 128 7.53 -12.18 -2.15
N GLN A 129 8.05 -10.99 -2.44
CA GLN A 129 9.42 -10.76 -2.91
C GLN A 129 10.39 -10.71 -1.72
N LEU A 130 10.45 -11.81 -0.97
CA LEU A 130 11.08 -11.85 0.36
C LEU A 130 12.57 -11.50 0.36
N ASP A 131 13.31 -11.88 -0.68
CA ASP A 131 14.74 -11.55 -0.80
C ASP A 131 14.96 -10.03 -0.93
N ARG A 132 14.14 -9.36 -1.76
CA ARG A 132 14.17 -7.90 -1.91
C ARG A 132 13.74 -7.21 -0.61
N ALA A 133 12.67 -7.71 0.02
CA ALA A 133 12.19 -7.20 1.30
C ALA A 133 13.27 -7.30 2.39
N LEU A 134 13.96 -8.44 2.48
CA LEU A 134 15.06 -8.65 3.42
C LEU A 134 16.25 -7.72 3.14
N GLU A 135 16.65 -7.57 1.88
CA GLU A 135 17.74 -6.67 1.50
C GLU A 135 17.40 -5.22 1.84
N GLY A 136 16.24 -4.72 1.42
CA GLY A 136 15.79 -3.37 1.73
C GLY A 136 15.66 -3.11 3.23
N ALA A 137 15.10 -4.06 3.98
CA ALA A 137 15.00 -3.96 5.43
C ALA A 137 16.39 -3.88 6.10
N ARG A 138 17.37 -4.67 5.65
CA ARG A 138 18.75 -4.59 6.14
C ARG A 138 19.41 -3.25 5.81
N LEU A 139 19.17 -2.72 4.60
CA LEU A 139 19.69 -1.42 4.20
C LEU A 139 19.15 -0.31 5.12
N ILE A 140 17.84 -0.28 5.35
CA ILE A 140 17.21 0.70 6.26
C ILE A 140 17.73 0.53 7.70
N ALA A 141 17.78 -0.70 8.22
CA ALA A 141 18.27 -1.00 9.56
C ALA A 141 19.74 -0.60 9.77
N GLY A 142 20.56 -0.66 8.71
CA GLY A 142 21.97 -0.30 8.72
C GLY A 142 22.25 1.21 8.71
N LYS A 143 21.26 2.06 8.39
CA LYS A 143 21.44 3.53 8.36
C LYS A 143 21.69 4.08 9.77
N GLU A 144 22.50 5.13 9.90
CA GLU A 144 22.75 5.79 11.20
C GLU A 144 21.44 6.31 11.80
N ARG A 145 20.66 7.03 10.98
CA ARG A 145 19.34 7.58 11.28
C ARG A 145 18.38 7.23 10.17
N HIS A 146 17.20 6.74 10.54
CA HIS A 146 16.07 6.51 9.64
C HIS A 146 14.81 6.38 10.50
N THR A 147 13.69 6.96 10.07
CA THR A 147 12.42 6.94 10.81
C THR A 147 11.97 5.50 11.09
N PHE A 148 12.08 4.62 10.10
CA PHE A 148 11.64 3.22 10.16
C PHE A 148 12.76 2.21 10.51
N LYS A 149 13.83 2.67 11.17
CA LYS A 149 15.01 1.82 11.42
C LYS A 149 14.68 0.59 12.26
N GLN A 150 13.81 0.72 13.26
CA GLN A 150 13.52 -0.34 14.23
C GLN A 150 12.62 -1.41 13.60
N GLU A 151 11.60 -0.97 12.88
CA GLU A 151 10.66 -1.77 12.12
C GLU A 151 11.39 -2.59 11.06
N ALA A 152 12.32 -1.96 10.34
CA ALA A 152 13.15 -2.64 9.35
C ALA A 152 14.11 -3.66 9.99
N ALA A 153 14.67 -3.37 11.17
CA ALA A 153 15.53 -4.31 11.87
C ALA A 153 14.76 -5.56 12.32
N GLU A 154 13.52 -5.40 12.82
CA GLU A 154 12.68 -6.54 13.20
C GLU A 154 12.26 -7.35 11.97
N LEU A 155 11.86 -6.69 10.87
CA LEU A 155 11.53 -7.38 9.63
C LEU A 155 12.72 -8.19 9.09
N ALA A 156 13.92 -7.61 9.07
CA ALA A 156 15.13 -8.29 8.61
C ALA A 156 15.48 -9.52 9.47
N LYS A 157 15.19 -9.46 10.77
CA LYS A 157 15.37 -10.59 11.69
C LYS A 157 14.38 -11.71 11.42
N VAL A 158 13.09 -11.38 11.21
CA VAL A 158 12.04 -12.36 10.90
C VAL A 158 12.29 -13.05 9.56
N LEU A 159 12.69 -12.31 8.53
CA LEU A 159 12.94 -12.86 7.19
C LEU A 159 14.27 -13.60 7.07
N GLY A 160 15.24 -13.31 7.95
CA GLY A 160 16.57 -13.92 7.93
C GLY A 160 16.74 -15.15 8.83
N ALA A 161 15.70 -15.53 9.59
CA ALA A 161 15.68 -16.69 10.48
C ALA A 161 15.22 -17.96 9.75
#